data_AF-I4D3E2-F1
#
_entry.id   AF-I4D3E2-F1
#
_cell.length_a   1.000
_cell.length_b   1.000
_cell.length_c   1.000
_cell.angle_alpha   90.00
_cell.angle_beta   90.00
_cell.angle_gamma   90.00
#
_symmetry.space_group_name_H-M   'P 1'
#
loop_
_entity.id
_entity.type
_entity.pdbx_description
1 polymer ?
#
loop_
_entity_poly.entity_id
_entity_poly.type
_entity_poly.pdbx_seq_one_letter_code
_entity_poly.pdbx_strand_id
1 'polypeptide(L)'
;MARGGARKNAGRPKKPLDEKLLEGNPGKRPLTVLAFPETVTQAEALPPPPEFLVDLAKGVGRCPNAETIFENVTTWLERTGCVNLIPPEHVTEYSLLKARWLECEAMNAKHGLLAKHPTSGQPIASPYVRMSIDYLKAADSAWSRIWNVVSQNSQKEFRANSPHEDAMEKLLSGR
;
A
#
# COMPACT_ATOMS: atom_id res chain seq x y z
N MET A 1 33.84 -24.96 7.15
CA MET A 1 32.75 -24.05 7.54
C MET A 1 31.91 -23.72 6.31
N ALA A 2 30.66 -24.20 6.24
CA ALA A 2 29.78 -23.91 5.11
C ALA A 2 29.32 -22.45 5.19
N ARG A 3 29.85 -21.57 4.33
CA ARG A 3 29.35 -20.20 4.18
C ARG A 3 28.00 -20.29 3.48
N GLY A 4 26.91 -20.01 4.19
CA GLY A 4 25.57 -19.94 3.61
C GLY A 4 25.57 -19.01 2.40
N GLY A 5 25.15 -19.52 1.24
CA GLY A 5 25.14 -18.78 -0.01
C GLY A 5 24.27 -17.52 0.05
N ALA A 6 24.53 -16.58 -0.85
CA ALA A 6 23.74 -15.36 -0.97
C ALA A 6 22.26 -15.71 -1.19
N ARG A 7 21.41 -15.38 -0.20
CA ARG A 7 19.96 -15.54 -0.34
C ARG A 7 19.42 -14.43 -1.23
N LYS A 8 18.34 -14.68 -1.98
CA LYS A 8 17.59 -13.58 -2.62
C LYS A 8 17.21 -12.57 -1.53
N ASN A 9 17.51 -11.28 -1.77
CA ASN A 9 17.37 -10.17 -0.82
C ASN A 9 18.35 -10.18 0.38
N ALA A 10 19.43 -10.96 0.35
CA ALA A 10 20.52 -10.81 1.31
C ALA A 10 21.35 -9.56 0.97
N GLY A 11 21.40 -8.59 1.89
CA GLY A 11 22.20 -7.37 1.76
C GLY A 11 21.42 -6.10 2.06
N ARG A 12 22.08 -4.95 1.90
CA ARG A 12 21.43 -3.63 2.08
C ARG A 12 20.34 -3.46 1.01
N PRO A 13 19.13 -3.00 1.38
CA PRO A 13 18.08 -2.71 0.41
C PRO A 13 18.59 -1.71 -0.64
N LYS A 14 18.12 -1.87 -1.88
CA LYS A 14 18.47 -0.96 -2.97
C LYS A 14 17.94 0.43 -2.64
N LYS A 15 18.79 1.45 -2.75
CA LYS A 15 18.34 2.85 -2.69
C LYS A 15 17.35 3.14 -3.84
N PRO A 16 16.30 3.92 -3.60
CA PRO A 16 15.42 4.45 -4.64
C PRO A 16 16.13 5.28 -5.70
N LEU A 17 15.47 5.45 -6.86
CA LEU A 17 16.06 6.08 -8.04
C LEU A 17 16.33 7.58 -7.84
N ASP A 18 15.37 8.29 -7.26
CA ASP A 18 15.48 9.71 -6.87
C ASP A 18 16.73 9.98 -6.02
N GLU A 19 16.97 9.17 -4.99
CA GLU A 19 18.18 9.28 -4.17
C GLU A 19 19.47 9.01 -4.95
N LYS A 20 19.46 8.02 -5.85
CA LYS A 20 20.64 7.73 -6.70
C LYS A 20 20.95 8.88 -7.64
N LEU A 21 19.93 9.58 -8.15
CA LEU A 21 20.09 10.75 -8.99
C LEU A 21 20.67 11.92 -8.19
N LEU A 22 20.14 12.17 -6.98
CA LEU A 22 20.67 13.20 -6.06
C LEU A 22 22.12 12.94 -5.66
N GLU A 23 22.52 11.69 -5.44
CA GLU A 23 23.89 11.30 -5.12
C GLU A 23 24.84 11.26 -6.33
N GLY A 24 24.37 11.63 -7.53
CA GLY A 24 25.20 11.62 -8.74
C GLY A 24 25.60 10.23 -9.22
N ASN A 25 24.79 9.20 -8.93
CA ASN A 25 25.00 7.80 -9.29
C ASN A 25 26.40 7.28 -8.87
N PRO A 26 26.67 7.15 -7.56
CA PRO A 26 28.00 6.78 -7.06
C PRO A 26 28.44 5.38 -7.53
N GLY A 27 27.49 4.51 -7.87
CA GLY A 27 27.75 3.16 -8.38
C GLY A 27 28.19 3.11 -9.84
N LYS A 28 28.12 4.24 -10.58
CA LYS A 28 28.46 4.38 -12.01
C LYS A 28 27.79 3.40 -12.98
N ARG A 29 26.82 2.60 -12.51
CA ARG A 29 26.04 1.69 -13.35
C ARG A 29 24.93 2.47 -14.04
N PRO A 30 24.54 2.13 -15.28
CA PRO A 30 23.42 2.79 -15.93
C PRO A 30 22.16 2.63 -15.07
N LEU A 31 21.48 3.75 -14.81
CA LEU A 31 20.19 3.74 -14.12
C LEU A 31 19.12 3.35 -15.14
N THR A 32 18.44 2.24 -14.91
CA THR A 32 17.37 1.75 -15.77
C THR A 32 16.04 2.25 -15.23
N VAL A 33 15.29 2.96 -16.07
CA VAL A 33 13.88 3.31 -15.85
C VAL A 33 13.06 2.51 -16.83
N LEU A 34 11.97 1.90 -16.37
CA LEU A 34 10.99 1.26 -17.24
C LEU A 34 10.41 2.34 -18.16
N ALA A 35 10.66 2.21 -19.45
CA ALA A 35 10.10 3.07 -20.49
C ALA A 35 9.04 2.27 -21.25
N PHE A 36 7.83 2.81 -21.33
CA PHE A 36 6.84 2.32 -22.30
C PHE A 36 7.03 3.07 -23.63
N PRO A 37 6.71 2.43 -24.77
CA PRO A 37 6.76 3.11 -26.07
C PRO A 37 5.87 4.36 -26.05
N GLU A 38 6.38 5.45 -26.63
CA GLU A 38 5.76 6.79 -26.66
C GLU A 38 4.37 6.85 -27.30
N THR A 39 3.90 5.75 -27.90
CA THR A 39 2.55 5.59 -28.44
C THR A 39 1.46 5.65 -27.37
N VAL A 40 1.80 5.49 -26.09
CA VAL A 40 0.90 5.81 -24.97
C VAL A 40 1.11 7.28 -24.63
N THR A 41 0.39 8.15 -25.34
CA THR A 41 0.41 9.59 -25.10
C THR A 41 0.12 9.89 -23.64
N GLN A 42 1.09 10.54 -22.99
CA GLN A 42 0.94 11.49 -21.89
C GLN A 42 -0.37 11.39 -21.07
N ALA A 43 -0.27 10.84 -19.86
CA ALA A 43 -1.27 10.91 -18.80
C ALA A 43 -2.65 10.28 -19.11
N GLU A 44 -2.68 9.01 -19.51
CA GLU A 44 -3.87 8.23 -19.17
C GLU A 44 -3.90 8.09 -17.65
N ALA A 45 -4.75 8.89 -17.00
CA ALA A 45 -5.10 8.70 -15.60
C ALA A 45 -5.45 7.23 -15.37
N LEU A 46 -5.10 6.68 -14.20
CA LEU A 46 -5.61 5.37 -13.81
C LEU A 46 -7.13 5.35 -14.07
N PRO A 47 -7.68 4.24 -14.58
CA PRO A 47 -9.11 4.14 -14.79
C PRO A 47 -9.84 4.49 -13.48
N PRO A 48 -11.06 5.05 -13.58
CA PRO A 48 -11.84 5.38 -12.40
C PRO A 48 -11.99 4.15 -11.49
N PRO A 49 -12.20 4.35 -10.18
CA PRO A 49 -12.42 3.26 -9.25
C PRO A 49 -13.48 2.29 -9.80
N PRO A 50 -13.20 0.98 -9.86
CA PRO A 50 -14.20 0.02 -10.30
C PRO A 50 -15.47 0.12 -9.44
N GLU A 51 -16.65 0.11 -10.07
CA GLU A 51 -17.94 0.31 -9.38
C GLU A 51 -18.13 -0.66 -8.20
N PHE A 52 -17.62 -1.89 -8.31
CA PHE A 52 -17.71 -2.89 -7.25
C PHE A 52 -16.97 -2.49 -5.95
N LEU A 53 -16.00 -1.57 -6.00
CA LEU A 53 -15.29 -1.11 -4.79
C LEU A 53 -16.24 -0.39 -3.83
N VAL A 54 -17.21 0.34 -4.38
CA VAL A 54 -18.25 1.03 -3.61
C VAL A 54 -19.12 0.01 -2.87
N ASP A 55 -19.42 -1.12 -3.50
CA ASP A 55 -20.28 -2.14 -2.91
C ASP A 55 -19.57 -3.06 -1.93
N LEU A 56 -18.29 -3.37 -2.19
CA LEU A 56 -17.54 -4.32 -1.37
C LEU A 56 -17.07 -3.73 -0.04
N ALA A 57 -16.70 -2.45 0.04
CA ALA A 57 -16.18 -1.87 1.29
C ALA A 57 -16.69 -0.44 1.49
N LYS A 58 -17.96 -0.33 1.91
CA LYS A 58 -18.69 0.94 2.12
C LYS A 58 -18.09 1.82 3.23
N GLY A 59 -17.13 1.31 3.99
CA GLY A 59 -16.55 1.98 5.15
C GLY A 59 -17.46 1.85 6.38
N VAL A 60 -16.86 1.88 7.56
CA VAL A 60 -17.58 1.84 8.85
C VAL A 60 -17.26 3.10 9.64
N GLY A 61 -18.29 3.88 9.97
CA GLY A 61 -18.14 5.12 10.74
C GLY A 61 -17.39 6.19 9.95
N ARG A 62 -16.24 6.64 10.49
CA ARG A 62 -15.37 7.65 9.85
C ARG A 62 -14.24 7.05 9.00
N CYS A 63 -14.18 5.73 8.87
CA CYS A 63 -13.15 5.10 8.06
C CYS A 63 -13.42 5.34 6.57
N PRO A 64 -12.41 5.74 5.78
CA PRO A 64 -12.56 5.89 4.33
C PRO A 64 -12.97 4.57 3.69
N ASN A 65 -13.83 4.66 2.68
CA ASN A 65 -14.21 3.52 1.85
C ASN A 65 -13.06 3.16 0.86
N ALA A 66 -13.18 2.04 0.17
CA ALA A 66 -12.15 1.61 -0.78
C ALA A 66 -11.96 2.58 -1.96
N GLU A 67 -13.03 3.26 -2.39
CA GLU A 67 -12.99 4.26 -3.45
C GLU A 67 -12.11 5.46 -3.08
N THR A 68 -12.34 6.08 -1.91
CA THR A 68 -11.52 7.18 -1.40
C THR A 68 -10.05 6.77 -1.26
N ILE A 69 -9.77 5.53 -0.83
CA ILE A 69 -8.39 5.03 -0.76
C ILE A 69 -7.77 4.91 -2.16
N PHE A 70 -8.53 4.43 -3.14
CA PHE A 70 -8.10 4.33 -4.54
C PHE A 70 -7.76 5.69 -5.13
N GLU A 71 -8.61 6.71 -4.91
CA GLU A 71 -8.37 8.07 -5.36
C GLU A 71 -7.12 8.69 -4.72
N ASN A 72 -6.93 8.49 -3.42
CA ASN A 72 -5.75 8.97 -2.70
C ASN A 72 -4.46 8.34 -3.24
N VAL A 73 -4.48 7.03 -3.52
CA VAL A 73 -3.33 6.33 -4.08
C VAL A 73 -3.05 6.80 -5.51
N THR A 74 -4.08 6.96 -6.32
CA THR A 74 -3.96 7.45 -7.71
C THR A 74 -3.38 8.85 -7.75
N THR A 75 -3.91 9.77 -6.92
CA THR A 75 -3.42 11.15 -6.80
C THR A 75 -1.94 11.18 -6.39
N TRP A 76 -1.53 10.30 -5.46
CA TRP A 76 -0.12 10.17 -5.10
C TRP A 76 0.72 9.63 -6.27
N LEU A 77 0.24 8.62 -6.99
CA LEU A 77 0.94 8.04 -8.14
C LEU A 77 1.18 9.04 -9.27
N GLU A 78 0.22 9.93 -9.54
CA GLU A 78 0.35 11.00 -10.53
C GLU A 78 1.56 11.89 -10.24
N ARG A 79 1.77 12.23 -8.96
CA ARG A 79 2.92 13.04 -8.51
C ARG A 79 4.24 12.32 -8.76
N THR A 80 4.27 10.99 -8.66
CA THR A 80 5.47 10.18 -8.89
C THR A 80 5.86 10.05 -10.38
N GLY A 81 4.92 10.30 -11.30
CA GLY A 81 5.10 10.04 -12.72
C GLY A 81 5.13 8.55 -13.10
N CYS A 82 4.78 7.65 -12.18
CA CYS A 82 4.81 6.20 -12.38
C CYS A 82 3.42 5.57 -12.58
N VAL A 83 2.36 6.37 -12.76
CA VAL A 83 0.96 5.90 -12.92
C VAL A 83 0.89 4.79 -13.97
N ASN A 84 1.42 5.05 -15.17
CA ASN A 84 1.37 4.11 -16.29
C ASN A 84 2.23 2.84 -16.07
N LEU A 85 3.08 2.83 -15.04
CA LEU A 85 3.90 1.68 -14.67
C LEU A 85 3.18 0.71 -13.73
N ILE A 86 2.01 1.08 -13.23
CA ILE A 86 1.30 0.32 -12.21
C ILE A 86 0.01 -0.23 -12.80
N PRO A 87 -0.14 -1.56 -12.85
CA PRO A 87 -1.41 -2.18 -13.19
C PRO A 87 -2.54 -1.66 -12.28
N PRO A 88 -3.69 -1.22 -12.83
CA PRO A 88 -4.80 -0.72 -12.03
C PRO A 88 -5.28 -1.72 -10.98
N GLU A 89 -5.24 -3.01 -11.30
CA GLU A 89 -5.60 -4.11 -10.41
C GLU A 89 -4.83 -4.07 -9.08
N HIS A 90 -3.56 -3.64 -9.08
CA HIS A 90 -2.77 -3.55 -7.85
C HIS A 90 -3.26 -2.42 -6.94
N VAL A 91 -3.69 -1.29 -7.50
CA VAL A 91 -4.27 -0.18 -6.75
C VAL A 91 -5.63 -0.60 -6.19
N THR A 92 -6.47 -1.23 -7.01
CA THR A 92 -7.78 -1.78 -6.60
C THR A 92 -7.65 -2.76 -5.44
N GLU A 93 -6.73 -3.72 -5.56
CA GLU A 93 -6.50 -4.73 -4.51
C GLU A 93 -6.01 -4.08 -3.20
N TYR A 94 -5.03 -3.18 -3.28
CA TYR A 94 -4.54 -2.46 -2.10
C TYR A 94 -5.68 -1.68 -1.42
N SER A 95 -6.46 -0.92 -2.18
CA SER A 95 -7.55 -0.11 -1.65
C SER A 95 -8.60 -0.94 -0.93
N LEU A 96 -8.98 -2.09 -1.50
CA LEU A 96 -9.94 -3.00 -0.88
C LEU A 96 -9.40 -3.58 0.42
N LEU A 97 -8.17 -4.10 0.41
CA LEU A 97 -7.55 -4.68 1.60
C LEU A 97 -7.36 -3.65 2.72
N LYS A 98 -6.94 -2.44 2.38
CA LYS A 98 -6.75 -1.35 3.35
C LYS A 98 -8.08 -0.88 3.93
N ALA A 99 -9.14 -0.78 3.12
CA ALA A 99 -10.48 -0.47 3.62
C ALA A 99 -10.98 -1.54 4.62
N ARG A 100 -10.83 -2.82 4.29
CA ARG A 100 -11.22 -3.93 5.19
C ARG A 100 -10.45 -3.92 6.51
N TRP A 101 -9.17 -3.59 6.45
CA TRP A 101 -8.36 -3.42 7.65
C TRP A 101 -8.91 -2.29 8.55
N LEU A 102 -9.19 -1.12 7.97
CA LEU A 102 -9.76 0.02 8.70
C LEU A 102 -11.13 -0.31 9.32
N GLU A 103 -11.98 -1.06 8.61
CA GLU A 103 -13.25 -1.56 9.14
C GLU A 103 -13.02 -2.46 10.37
N CYS A 104 -12.03 -3.36 10.32
CA CYS A 104 -11.68 -4.21 11.48
C CYS A 104 -11.22 -3.37 12.67
N GLU A 105 -10.41 -2.34 12.44
CA GLU A 105 -9.96 -1.41 13.50
C GLU A 105 -11.15 -0.64 14.11
N ALA A 106 -12.08 -0.15 13.29
CA ALA A 106 -13.30 0.49 13.79
C ALA A 106 -14.16 -0.45 14.64
N MET A 107 -14.28 -1.72 14.23
CA MET A 107 -15.02 -2.73 14.99
C MET A 107 -14.31 -3.12 16.29
N ASN A 108 -12.97 -3.20 16.28
CA ASN A 108 -12.17 -3.38 17.50
C ASN A 108 -12.36 -2.21 18.48
N ALA A 109 -12.38 -0.98 18.00
CA ALA A 109 -12.64 0.20 18.83
C ALA A 109 -14.05 0.17 19.45
N LYS A 110 -15.05 -0.30 18.70
CA LYS A 110 -16.45 -0.38 19.16
C LYS A 110 -16.71 -1.53 20.13
N HIS A 111 -16.15 -2.71 19.88
CA HIS A 111 -16.50 -3.95 20.58
C HIS A 111 -15.44 -4.41 21.59
N GLY A 112 -14.26 -3.78 21.58
CA GLY A 112 -13.11 -4.20 22.39
C GLY A 112 -12.34 -5.37 21.78
N LEU A 113 -11.19 -5.65 22.37
CA LEU A 113 -10.21 -6.61 21.84
C LEU A 113 -10.46 -8.06 22.31
N LEU A 114 -11.32 -8.24 23.32
CA LEU A 114 -11.64 -9.54 23.91
C LEU A 114 -13.12 -9.85 23.67
N ALA A 115 -13.40 -11.10 23.31
CA ALA A 115 -14.73 -11.66 23.18
C ALA A 115 -14.85 -12.91 24.05
N LYS A 116 -16.05 -13.48 24.14
CA LYS A 116 -16.29 -14.78 24.80
C LYS A 116 -16.52 -15.85 23.74
N HIS A 117 -15.92 -17.03 23.95
CA HIS A 117 -16.18 -18.18 23.09
C HIS A 117 -17.66 -18.62 23.24
N PRO A 118 -18.40 -18.81 22.13
CA PRO A 118 -19.87 -18.96 22.18
C PRO A 118 -20.34 -20.21 22.93
N THR A 119 -19.54 -21.28 22.98
CA THR A 119 -19.91 -22.53 23.66
C THR A 119 -19.20 -22.77 24.99
N SER A 120 -18.00 -22.22 25.20
CA SER A 120 -17.21 -22.48 26.42
C SER A 120 -17.18 -21.30 27.40
N GLY A 121 -17.63 -20.11 26.97
CA GLY A 121 -17.64 -18.89 27.78
C GLY A 121 -16.25 -18.31 28.10
N GLN A 122 -15.18 -19.00 27.71
CA GLN A 122 -13.81 -18.58 27.97
C GLN A 122 -13.45 -17.31 27.17
N PRO A 123 -12.60 -16.42 27.71
CA PRO A 123 -12.11 -15.26 26.99
C PRO A 123 -11.30 -15.68 25.75
N ILE A 124 -11.58 -15.04 24.62
CA ILE A 124 -10.86 -15.19 23.35
C ILE A 124 -10.55 -13.82 22.77
N ALA A 125 -9.61 -13.75 21.83
CA ALA A 125 -9.43 -12.54 21.03
C ALA A 125 -10.71 -12.28 20.21
N SER A 126 -11.06 -11.00 20.06
CA SER A 126 -12.12 -10.58 19.15
C SER A 126 -11.85 -11.10 17.73
N PRO A 127 -12.87 -11.58 16.99
CA PRO A 127 -12.69 -12.05 15.61
C PRO A 127 -12.11 -10.96 14.70
N TYR A 128 -12.41 -9.69 14.98
CA TYR A 128 -11.90 -8.54 14.22
C TYR A 128 -10.39 -8.32 14.43
N VAL A 129 -9.82 -8.72 15.58
CA VAL A 129 -8.37 -8.66 15.81
C VAL A 129 -7.65 -9.59 14.85
N ARG A 130 -8.14 -10.83 14.69
CA ARG A 130 -7.51 -11.79 13.79
C ARG A 130 -7.62 -11.35 12.33
N MET A 131 -8.81 -10.91 11.92
CA MET A 131 -9.06 -10.40 10.57
C MET A 131 -8.19 -9.18 10.26
N SER A 132 -8.05 -8.24 11.20
CA SER A 132 -7.19 -7.06 11.04
C SER A 132 -5.74 -7.46 10.70
N ILE A 133 -5.17 -8.41 11.45
CA ILE A 133 -3.79 -8.88 11.20
C ILE A 133 -3.65 -9.47 9.78
N ASP A 134 -4.62 -10.25 9.33
CA ASP A 134 -4.56 -10.90 8.03
C ASP A 134 -4.74 -9.88 6.89
N TYR A 135 -5.66 -8.92 7.00
CA TYR A 135 -5.82 -7.84 6.03
C TYR A 135 -4.64 -6.87 6.00
N LEU A 136 -4.04 -6.55 7.15
CA LEU A 136 -2.86 -5.69 7.21
C LEU A 136 -1.70 -6.30 6.43
N LYS A 137 -1.39 -7.58 6.68
CA LYS A 137 -0.33 -8.30 5.95
C LYS A 137 -0.58 -8.34 4.45
N ALA A 138 -1.83 -8.56 4.04
CA ALA A 138 -2.20 -8.56 2.64
C ALA A 138 -2.06 -7.16 2.02
N ALA A 139 -2.50 -6.12 2.73
CA ALA A 139 -2.37 -4.72 2.32
C ALA A 139 -0.88 -4.31 2.20
N ASP A 140 -0.02 -4.73 3.11
CA ASP A 140 1.43 -4.46 3.07
C ASP A 140 2.09 -5.13 1.86
N SER A 141 1.67 -6.35 1.53
CA SER A 141 2.11 -7.07 0.32
C SER A 141 1.64 -6.37 -0.97
N ALA A 142 0.39 -5.92 -1.01
CA ALA A 142 -0.15 -5.12 -2.11
C ALA A 142 0.59 -3.79 -2.26
N TRP A 143 0.82 -3.08 -1.16
CA TRP A 143 1.58 -1.84 -1.14
C TRP A 143 3.01 -2.03 -1.62
N SER A 144 3.68 -3.10 -1.18
CA SER A 144 5.06 -3.40 -1.57
C SER A 144 5.21 -3.55 -3.10
N ARG A 145 4.20 -4.10 -3.79
CA ARG A 145 4.20 -4.20 -5.26
C ARG A 145 4.19 -2.82 -5.91
N ILE A 146 3.30 -1.93 -5.46
CA ILE A 146 3.20 -0.54 -5.92
C ILE A 146 4.52 0.21 -5.61
N TRP A 147 4.97 0.15 -4.36
CA TRP A 147 6.17 0.83 -3.88
C TRP A 147 7.44 0.42 -4.62
N ASN A 148 7.60 -0.87 -4.91
CA ASN A 148 8.77 -1.36 -5.63
C ASN A 148 8.85 -0.80 -7.06
N VAL A 149 7.71 -0.58 -7.72
CA VAL A 149 7.68 0.08 -9.04
C VAL A 149 8.05 1.55 -8.90
N VAL A 150 7.39 2.28 -8.00
CA VAL A 150 7.64 3.72 -7.80
C VAL A 150 9.10 3.97 -7.41
N SER A 151 9.61 3.25 -6.41
CA SER A 151 10.98 3.46 -5.89
C SER A 151 12.08 3.16 -6.91
N GLN A 152 11.82 2.31 -7.90
CA GLN A 152 12.80 1.97 -8.93
C GLN A 152 12.73 2.88 -10.16
N ASN A 153 11.62 3.59 -10.36
CA ASN A 153 11.35 4.29 -11.63
C ASN A 153 11.06 5.78 -11.48
N SER A 154 10.59 6.22 -10.31
CA SER A 154 10.30 7.65 -10.09
C SER A 154 11.59 8.44 -9.97
N GLN A 155 11.69 9.51 -10.75
CA GLN A 155 12.79 10.48 -10.69
C GLN A 155 12.44 11.68 -9.79
N LYS A 156 11.21 11.72 -9.27
CA LYS A 156 10.69 12.79 -8.42
C LYS A 156 10.72 12.33 -6.98
N GLU A 157 10.68 13.27 -6.04
CA GLU A 157 10.48 12.94 -4.63
C GLU A 157 9.06 12.45 -4.40
N PHE A 158 8.90 11.26 -3.79
CA PHE A 158 7.61 10.60 -3.60
C PHE A 158 7.35 10.08 -2.18
N ARG A 159 8.35 10.13 -1.30
CA ARG A 159 8.25 9.54 0.05
C ARG A 159 7.36 10.34 0.99
N ALA A 160 7.38 11.66 0.89
CA ALA A 160 6.52 12.51 1.70
C ALA A 160 5.04 12.26 1.36
N ASN A 161 4.22 12.10 2.40
CA ASN A 161 2.76 11.91 2.34
C ASN A 161 2.36 10.69 1.50
N SER A 162 2.99 9.55 1.77
CA SER A 162 2.58 8.30 1.11
C SER A 162 1.21 7.85 1.66
N PRO A 163 0.26 7.44 0.79
CA PRO A 163 -1.09 7.02 1.20
C PRO A 163 -1.11 5.90 2.25
N HIS A 164 -0.05 5.10 2.31
CA HIS A 164 0.10 4.02 3.26
C HIS A 164 0.47 4.50 4.67
N GLU A 165 1.33 5.52 4.76
CA GLU A 165 1.73 6.16 6.01
C GLU A 165 0.63 7.12 6.51
N ASP A 166 0.02 7.91 5.62
CA ASP A 166 -1.09 8.84 5.94
C ASP A 166 -2.27 8.14 6.61
N ALA A 167 -2.60 6.92 6.19
CA ALA A 167 -3.70 6.16 6.80
C ALA A 167 -3.39 5.75 8.25
N MET A 168 -2.13 5.44 8.55
CA MET A 168 -1.68 5.15 9.91
C MET A 168 -1.60 6.44 10.74
N GLU A 169 -1.07 7.51 10.14
CA GLU A 169 -0.97 8.81 10.80
C GLU A 169 -2.36 9.34 11.17
N LYS A 170 -3.37 9.23 10.30
CA LYS A 170 -4.77 9.61 10.60
C LYS A 170 -5.39 8.83 11.76
N LEU A 171 -5.02 7.57 11.96
CA LEU A 171 -5.48 6.79 13.11
C LEU A 171 -4.79 7.25 14.40
N LEU A 172 -3.51 7.58 14.33
CA LEU A 172 -2.70 8.06 15.47
C LEU A 172 -3.01 9.51 15.83
N SER A 173 -3.34 10.33 14.82
CA SER A 173 -3.65 11.75 14.94
C SER A 173 -5.12 12.02 15.27
N GLY A 174 -5.91 10.98 15.57
CA GLY A 174 -7.34 11.03 15.90
C GLY A 174 -7.68 11.75 17.22
N ARG A 175 -7.04 12.91 17.46
CA ARG A 175 -7.55 14.02 18.25
C ARG A 175 -8.49 14.87 17.42
#